data_AF-A0A8J2UBL9-F1
#
_entry.id   AF-A0A8J2UBL9-F1
#
_cell.length_a   1.000
_cell.length_b   1.000
_cell.length_c   1.000
_cell.angle_alpha   90.00
_cell.angle_beta   90.00
_cell.angle_gamma   90.00
#
_symmetry.space_group_name_H-M   'P 1'
#
loop_
_entity.id
_entity.type
_entity.pdbx_description
1 polymer ?
#
loop_
_entity_poly.entity_id
_entity_poly.type
_entity_poly.pdbx_seq_one_letter_code
_entity_poly.pdbx_strand_id
1 'polypeptide(L)'
;MPSIWKKDPTRANLNEVLEGMYTIGNECRKQLREHVAPDDVEGEYFLGLLDRATAFADDLGNVLRHSRTGSLTSVNVIGRCIMDDFITLKYVLSSADRKEEIYTLNANAFYETLKKLRNLMEVNQKVYEGKFQFYPNADLIEDIEAKFFARDDSGNYLFPDSTPKGLKFKKTRQLTQMAEAAGSKTNDDVGRAFYFWGIWSGYVHYSPSTFGMEMYDQADAENVNNRLQELFINLWRIICEALKNFMVEKKIQLKVPEIWRSFQFDV
;
A
#
# COMPACT_ATOMS: atom_id res chain seq x y z
N MET A 1 -1.32 -12.93 19.95
CA MET A 1 -0.93 -11.51 20.16
C MET A 1 0.46 -11.47 20.79
N PRO A 2 1.45 -10.81 20.17
CA PRO A 2 2.80 -10.70 20.73
C PRO A 2 2.81 -10.07 22.12
N SER A 3 3.83 -10.36 22.91
CA SER A 3 3.93 -9.91 24.31
C SER A 3 3.91 -8.38 24.46
N ILE A 4 4.37 -7.64 23.45
CA ILE A 4 4.34 -6.17 23.42
C ILE A 4 2.91 -5.59 23.34
N TRP A 5 1.96 -6.37 22.81
CA TRP A 5 0.53 -6.03 22.75
C TRP A 5 -0.23 -6.37 24.04
N LYS A 6 0.40 -7.13 24.95
CA LYS A 6 -0.17 -7.45 26.27
C LYS A 6 0.07 -6.34 27.30
N LYS A 7 0.90 -5.35 26.97
CA LYS A 7 1.04 -4.12 27.75
C LYS A 7 -0.07 -3.16 27.34
N ASP A 8 -0.58 -2.36 28.29
CA ASP A 8 -1.53 -1.29 27.96
C ASP A 8 -0.96 -0.45 26.80
N PRO A 9 -1.77 -0.10 25.79
CA PRO A 9 -1.35 0.65 24.61
C PRO A 9 -1.05 2.10 25.00
N THR A 10 0.08 2.33 25.65
CA THR A 10 0.63 3.66 25.81
C THR A 10 1.30 4.09 24.50
N ARG A 11 1.32 5.39 24.20
CA ARG A 11 2.03 5.93 23.02
C ARG A 11 3.51 5.50 22.96
N ALA A 12 4.17 5.30 24.11
CA ALA A 12 5.55 4.82 24.18
C ALA A 12 5.67 3.38 23.67
N ASN A 13 4.80 2.47 24.13
CA ASN A 13 4.78 1.08 23.69
C ASN A 13 4.46 0.98 22.18
N LEU A 14 3.60 1.86 21.66
CA LEU A 14 3.24 1.93 20.24
C LEU A 14 4.42 2.37 19.36
N ASN A 15 5.25 3.31 19.82
CA ASN A 15 6.45 3.71 19.08
C ASN A 15 7.52 2.61 19.06
N GLU A 16 7.74 1.90 20.17
CA GLU A 16 8.65 0.74 20.20
C GLU A 16 8.24 -0.34 19.19
N VAL A 17 6.92 -0.55 19.06
CA VAL A 17 6.35 -1.47 18.08
C VAL A 17 6.71 -1.05 16.65
N LEU A 18 6.48 0.22 16.30
CA LEU A 18 6.76 0.75 14.97
C LEU A 18 8.27 0.75 14.65
N GLU A 19 9.11 1.09 15.61
CA GLU A 19 10.58 1.00 15.47
C GLU A 19 11.04 -0.44 15.21
N GLY A 20 10.42 -1.40 15.88
CA GLY A 20 10.65 -2.83 15.63
C GLY A 20 10.25 -3.24 14.22
N MET A 21 9.05 -2.85 13.77
CA MET A 21 8.58 -3.12 12.40
C MET A 21 9.50 -2.50 11.35
N TYR A 22 9.90 -1.25 11.54
CA TYR A 22 10.83 -0.55 10.66
C TYR A 22 12.19 -1.27 10.57
N THR A 23 12.76 -1.63 11.72
CA THR A 23 14.06 -2.30 11.80
C THR A 23 14.04 -3.64 11.06
N ILE A 24 13.00 -4.44 11.32
CA ILE A 24 12.78 -5.72 10.66
C ILE A 24 12.62 -5.55 9.15
N GLY A 25 11.71 -4.67 8.73
CA GLY A 25 11.41 -4.45 7.32
C GLY A 25 12.62 -3.95 6.55
N ASN A 26 13.38 -3.00 7.11
CA ASN A 26 14.57 -2.44 6.48
C ASN A 26 15.70 -3.47 6.33
N GLU A 27 15.93 -4.30 7.34
CA GLU A 27 16.99 -5.32 7.31
C GLU A 27 16.64 -6.46 6.34
N CYS A 28 15.41 -6.98 6.41
CA CYS A 28 14.94 -8.02 5.49
C CYS A 28 14.92 -7.51 4.04
N ARG A 29 14.47 -6.28 3.80
CA ARG A 29 14.47 -5.66 2.46
C ARG A 29 15.86 -5.63 1.84
N LYS A 30 16.89 -5.23 2.60
CA LYS A 30 18.27 -5.16 2.09
C LYS A 30 18.75 -6.51 1.60
N GLN A 31 18.47 -7.57 2.37
CA GLN A 31 18.82 -8.94 2.02
C GLN A 31 18.03 -9.41 0.78
N LEU A 32 16.73 -9.12 0.71
CA LEU A 32 15.84 -9.61 -0.35
C LEU A 32 16.08 -8.97 -1.72
N ARG A 33 16.56 -7.72 -1.78
CA ARG A 33 16.83 -7.02 -3.06
C ARG A 33 17.76 -7.78 -3.99
N GLU A 34 18.72 -8.52 -3.46
CA GLU A 34 19.68 -9.30 -4.24
C GLU A 34 19.07 -10.59 -4.81
N HIS A 35 17.89 -10.99 -4.33
CA HIS A 35 17.21 -12.23 -4.70
C HIS A 35 16.03 -12.04 -5.64
N VAL A 36 15.65 -10.81 -5.97
CA VAL A 36 14.55 -10.50 -6.90
C VAL A 36 15.14 -10.21 -8.27
N ALA A 37 14.87 -11.09 -9.24
CA ALA A 37 15.27 -10.87 -10.62
C ALA A 37 14.38 -9.78 -11.28
N PRO A 38 14.88 -9.04 -12.29
CA PRO A 38 14.11 -7.99 -12.96
C PRO A 38 12.81 -8.44 -13.65
N ASP A 39 12.65 -9.74 -13.92
CA ASP A 39 11.45 -10.34 -14.52
C ASP A 39 10.55 -11.05 -13.49
N ASP A 40 10.94 -11.05 -12.21
CA ASP A 40 10.20 -11.62 -11.10
C ASP A 40 9.17 -10.63 -10.56
N VAL A 41 8.12 -10.37 -11.34
CA VAL A 41 7.05 -9.41 -10.99
C VAL A 41 6.41 -9.70 -9.62
N GLU A 42 6.35 -10.97 -9.23
CA GLU A 42 5.82 -11.35 -7.92
C GLU A 42 6.78 -10.97 -6.80
N GLY A 43 8.08 -11.24 -6.97
CA GLY A 43 9.13 -10.76 -6.06
C GLY A 43 9.16 -9.24 -5.96
N GLU A 44 9.08 -8.52 -7.07
CA GLU A 44 9.02 -7.06 -7.08
C GLU A 44 7.79 -6.54 -6.34
N TYR A 45 6.63 -7.17 -6.51
CA TYR A 45 5.41 -6.82 -5.81
C TYR A 45 5.52 -6.97 -4.30
N PHE A 46 5.97 -8.14 -3.81
CA PHE A 46 6.12 -8.38 -2.37
C PHE A 46 7.24 -7.55 -1.75
N LEU A 47 8.32 -7.30 -2.49
CA LEU A 47 9.37 -6.38 -2.07
C LEU A 47 8.83 -4.94 -1.98
N GLY A 48 8.06 -4.50 -2.98
CA GLY A 48 7.40 -3.18 -2.97
C GLY A 48 6.44 -2.99 -1.81
N LEU A 49 5.66 -4.03 -1.46
CA LEU A 49 4.81 -4.04 -0.26
C LEU A 49 5.64 -3.92 1.02
N LEU A 50 6.75 -4.66 1.13
CA LEU A 50 7.64 -4.58 2.29
C LEU A 50 8.29 -3.19 2.41
N ASP A 51 8.76 -2.61 1.30
CA ASP A 51 9.33 -1.27 1.23
C ASP A 51 8.32 -0.22 1.73
N ARG A 52 7.09 -0.29 1.23
CA ARG A 52 6.01 0.64 1.58
C ARG A 52 5.53 0.46 3.03
N ALA A 53 5.38 -0.78 3.50
CA ALA A 53 5.04 -1.06 4.89
C ALA A 53 6.13 -0.57 5.86
N THR A 54 7.41 -0.72 5.49
CA THR A 54 8.53 -0.19 6.26
C THR A 54 8.49 1.33 6.34
N ALA A 55 8.20 2.01 5.22
CA ALA A 55 8.03 3.46 5.20
C ALA A 55 6.87 3.92 6.09
N PHE A 56 5.72 3.24 6.02
CA PHE A 56 4.59 3.55 6.90
C PHE A 56 4.92 3.38 8.39
N ALA A 57 5.72 2.38 8.76
CA ALA A 57 6.13 2.21 10.15
C ALA A 57 6.95 3.42 10.65
N ASP A 58 7.90 3.90 9.85
CA ASP A 58 8.71 5.09 10.18
C ASP A 58 7.85 6.37 10.20
N ASP A 59 7.03 6.58 9.18
CA ASP A 59 6.14 7.74 9.08
C ASP A 59 5.18 7.82 10.27
N LEU A 60 4.54 6.71 10.64
CA LEU A 60 3.67 6.65 11.82
C LEU A 60 4.44 6.95 13.11
N GLY A 61 5.65 6.39 13.27
CA GLY A 61 6.49 6.66 14.45
C GLY A 61 6.88 8.13 14.55
N ASN A 62 7.17 8.77 13.42
CA ASN A 62 7.50 10.19 13.37
C ASN A 62 6.27 11.07 13.65
N VAL A 63 5.12 10.76 13.06
CA VAL A 63 3.87 11.49 13.27
C VAL A 63 3.41 11.38 14.72
N LEU A 64 3.44 10.19 15.32
CA LEU A 64 2.98 9.98 16.70
C LEU A 64 3.91 10.61 17.74
N ARG A 65 5.24 10.59 17.52
CA ARG A 65 6.22 11.25 18.40
C ARG A 65 6.09 12.77 18.39
N HIS A 66 5.76 13.36 17.24
CA HIS A 66 5.79 14.81 17.05
C HIS A 66 4.41 15.46 16.90
N SER A 67 3.31 14.74 17.15
CA SER A 67 1.96 15.31 17.09
C SER A 67 1.79 16.40 18.15
N ARG A 68 1.86 17.67 17.74
CA ARG A 68 1.77 18.86 18.61
C ARG A 68 0.33 19.26 18.92
N THR A 69 -0.60 18.94 18.02
CA THR A 69 -1.99 19.41 18.08
C THR A 69 -2.96 18.36 18.61
N GLY A 70 -2.49 17.14 18.90
CA GLY A 70 -3.36 16.01 19.20
C GLY A 70 -4.11 15.46 17.98
N SER A 71 -3.99 16.13 16.82
CA SER A 71 -4.61 15.70 15.57
C SER A 71 -4.04 14.37 15.07
N LEU A 72 -4.92 13.57 14.48
CA LEU A 72 -4.64 12.27 13.90
C LEU A 72 -4.83 12.27 12.39
N THR A 73 -4.98 13.43 11.74
CA THR A 73 -5.23 13.51 10.29
C THR A 73 -4.19 12.71 9.49
N SER A 74 -2.89 12.90 9.74
CA SER A 74 -1.84 12.15 9.05
C SER A 74 -1.90 10.65 9.33
N VAL A 75 -2.21 10.26 10.58
CA VAL A 75 -2.40 8.86 10.96
C VAL A 75 -3.58 8.25 10.21
N ASN A 76 -4.69 8.97 10.07
CA ASN A 76 -5.88 8.50 9.35
C ASN A 76 -5.60 8.31 7.86
N VAL A 77 -4.87 9.23 7.23
CA VAL A 77 -4.47 9.10 5.81
C VAL A 77 -3.57 7.88 5.62
N ILE A 78 -2.56 7.70 6.48
CA ILE A 78 -1.69 6.52 6.43
C ILE A 78 -2.50 5.24 6.69
N GLY A 79 -3.44 5.26 7.63
CA GLY A 79 -4.29 4.11 7.93
C GLY A 79 -5.18 3.68 6.79
N ARG A 80 -5.79 4.62 6.08
CA ARG A 80 -6.51 4.33 4.83
C ARG A 80 -5.61 3.61 3.81
N CYS A 81 -4.36 4.06 3.65
CA CYS A 81 -3.42 3.44 2.72
C CYS A 81 -2.96 2.04 3.17
N ILE A 82 -2.80 1.80 4.47
CA ILE A 82 -2.46 0.46 5.00
C ILE A 82 -3.62 -0.52 4.79
N MET A 83 -4.87 -0.09 5.00
CA MET A 83 -6.02 -0.98 4.72
C MET A 83 -6.16 -1.30 3.23
N ASP A 84 -5.96 -0.31 2.35
CA ASP A 84 -5.91 -0.51 0.90
C ASP A 84 -4.92 -1.63 0.53
N ASP A 85 -3.68 -1.54 1.04
CA ASP A 85 -2.64 -2.53 0.75
C ASP A 85 -2.95 -3.89 1.35
N PHE A 86 -3.48 -3.93 2.58
CA PHE A 86 -3.84 -5.19 3.23
C PHE A 86 -4.95 -5.92 2.46
N ILE A 87 -6.02 -5.22 2.07
CA ILE A 87 -7.13 -5.80 1.30
C ILE A 87 -6.64 -6.28 -0.07
N THR A 88 -5.85 -5.45 -0.76
CA THR A 88 -5.28 -5.78 -2.08
C THR A 88 -4.37 -7.00 -1.98
N LEU A 89 -3.51 -7.06 -0.95
CA LEU A 89 -2.65 -8.21 -0.67
C LEU A 89 -3.47 -9.48 -0.43
N LYS A 90 -4.51 -9.42 0.41
CA LYS A 90 -5.37 -10.59 0.66
C LYS A 90 -6.11 -11.05 -0.60
N TYR A 91 -6.54 -10.12 -1.44
CA TYR A 91 -7.10 -10.44 -2.75
C TYR A 91 -6.10 -11.17 -3.65
N VAL A 92 -4.88 -10.64 -3.80
CA VAL A 92 -3.82 -11.29 -4.59
C VAL A 92 -3.53 -12.68 -4.04
N LEU A 93 -3.36 -12.84 -2.72
CA LEU A 93 -3.06 -14.14 -2.10
C LEU A 93 -4.20 -15.16 -2.24
N SER A 94 -5.46 -14.70 -2.31
CA SER A 94 -6.63 -15.56 -2.51
C SER A 94 -6.87 -15.95 -3.97
N SER A 95 -6.16 -15.32 -4.91
CA SER A 95 -6.40 -15.50 -6.35
C SER A 95 -5.71 -16.75 -6.88
N ALA A 96 -6.38 -17.44 -7.81
CA ALA A 96 -5.85 -18.65 -8.44
C ALA A 96 -4.58 -18.39 -9.26
N ASP A 97 -4.50 -17.22 -9.90
CA ASP A 97 -3.33 -16.74 -10.63
C ASP A 97 -2.85 -15.41 -10.03
N ARG A 98 -1.97 -15.49 -9.04
CA ARG A 98 -1.44 -14.30 -8.34
C ARG A 98 -0.66 -13.39 -9.29
N LYS A 99 0.08 -13.98 -10.24
CA LYS A 99 0.94 -13.25 -11.16
C LYS A 99 0.11 -12.39 -12.12
N GLU A 100 -0.98 -12.93 -12.65
CA GLU A 100 -1.91 -12.18 -13.50
C GLU A 100 -2.60 -11.03 -12.76
N GLU A 101 -3.00 -11.24 -11.50
CA GLU A 101 -3.59 -10.17 -10.68
C GLU A 101 -2.57 -9.06 -10.38
N ILE A 102 -1.31 -9.42 -10.12
CA ILE A 102 -0.22 -8.45 -9.93
C ILE A 102 0.02 -7.66 -11.23
N TYR A 103 0.06 -8.31 -12.39
CA TYR A 103 0.16 -7.60 -13.68
C TYR A 103 -1.02 -6.65 -13.90
N THR A 104 -2.23 -7.06 -13.54
CA THR A 104 -3.44 -6.23 -13.66
C THR A 104 -3.39 -5.01 -12.73
N LEU A 105 -2.92 -5.18 -11.49
CA LEU A 105 -2.70 -4.07 -10.55
C LEU A 105 -1.66 -3.07 -11.09
N ASN A 106 -0.53 -3.57 -11.56
CA ASN A 106 0.53 -2.75 -12.12
C ASN A 106 0.08 -2.04 -13.42
N ALA A 107 -0.67 -2.72 -14.28
CA ALA A 107 -1.25 -2.13 -15.49
C ALA A 107 -2.18 -0.96 -15.16
N ASN A 108 -3.01 -1.11 -14.13
CA ASN A 108 -3.87 -0.02 -13.68
C ASN A 108 -3.07 1.17 -13.12
N ALA A 109 -1.98 0.92 -12.40
CA ALA A 109 -1.10 1.98 -11.90
C ALA A 109 -0.40 2.75 -13.05
N PHE A 110 0.05 2.05 -14.08
CA PHE A 110 0.59 2.68 -15.29
C PHE A 110 -0.48 3.53 -16.01
N TYR A 111 -1.69 2.98 -16.17
CA TYR A 111 -2.80 3.70 -16.79
C TYR A 111 -3.14 4.99 -16.04
N GLU A 112 -3.28 4.95 -14.71
CA GLU A 112 -3.61 6.14 -13.91
C GLU A 112 -2.49 7.19 -13.95
N THR A 113 -1.23 6.76 -14.01
CA THR A 113 -0.09 7.67 -14.20
C THR A 113 -0.14 8.35 -15.57
N LEU A 114 -0.33 7.57 -16.64
CA LEU A 114 -0.43 8.10 -18.00
C LEU A 114 -1.63 9.05 -18.16
N LYS A 115 -2.77 8.70 -17.55
CA LYS A 115 -3.96 9.55 -17.52
C LYS A 115 -3.69 10.90 -16.85
N LYS A 116 -2.97 10.93 -15.71
CA LYS A 116 -2.58 12.19 -15.05
C LYS A 116 -1.66 13.04 -15.94
N LEU A 117 -0.71 12.41 -16.64
CA LEU A 117 0.17 13.11 -17.58
C LEU A 117 -0.61 13.69 -18.77
N ARG A 118 -1.55 12.93 -19.35
CA ARG A 118 -2.45 13.42 -20.41
C ARG A 118 -3.30 14.59 -19.92
N ASN A 119 -3.86 14.51 -18.71
CA ASN A 119 -4.61 15.62 -18.12
C ASN A 119 -3.74 16.88 -17.96
N LEU A 120 -2.50 16.74 -17.49
CA LEU A 120 -1.56 17.86 -17.37
C LEU A 120 -1.18 18.45 -18.73
N MET A 121 -1.00 17.59 -19.75
CA MET A 121 -0.75 18.03 -21.13
C MET A 121 -1.94 18.83 -21.65
N GLU A 122 -3.17 18.36 -21.42
CA GLU A 122 -4.38 19.10 -21.80
C GLU A 122 -4.47 20.46 -21.10
N VAL A 123 -4.14 20.52 -19.81
CA VAL A 123 -4.05 21.80 -19.08
C VAL A 123 -2.99 22.70 -19.70
N ASN A 124 -1.81 22.16 -20.05
CA ASN A 124 -0.75 22.92 -20.73
C ASN A 124 -1.25 23.55 -22.03
N GLN A 125 -1.93 22.76 -22.86
CA GLN A 125 -2.49 23.23 -24.13
C GLN A 125 -3.59 24.27 -23.94
N LYS A 126 -4.55 24.02 -23.05
CA LYS A 126 -5.75 24.86 -22.88
C LYS A 126 -5.49 26.15 -22.12
N VAL A 127 -4.63 26.11 -21.09
CA VAL A 127 -4.41 27.24 -20.16
C VAL A 127 -3.13 28.00 -20.49
N TYR A 128 -2.08 27.30 -20.90
CA TYR A 128 -0.75 27.88 -21.11
C TYR A 128 -0.34 27.92 -22.59
N GLU A 129 -1.27 27.65 -23.52
CA GLU A 129 -1.02 27.61 -24.97
C GLU A 129 0.14 26.68 -25.36
N GLY A 130 0.39 25.64 -24.54
CA GLY A 130 1.51 24.71 -24.72
C GLY A 130 2.89 25.28 -24.38
N LYS A 131 2.97 26.47 -23.76
CA LYS A 131 4.24 27.17 -23.51
C LYS A 131 4.82 26.90 -22.12
N PHE A 132 4.10 26.21 -21.23
CA PHE A 132 4.62 25.93 -19.89
C PHE A 132 5.56 24.73 -19.90
N GLN A 133 6.87 25.01 -19.85
CA GLN A 133 7.96 24.04 -20.02
C GLN A 133 8.01 22.91 -19.00
N PHE A 134 7.36 23.05 -17.84
CA PHE A 134 7.35 22.04 -16.79
C PHE A 134 6.22 21.01 -16.94
N TYR A 135 5.29 21.23 -17.88
CA TYR A 135 4.18 20.31 -18.13
C TYR A 135 4.44 19.50 -19.41
N PRO A 136 3.91 18.26 -19.49
CA PRO A 136 4.08 17.43 -20.67
C PRO A 136 3.46 18.07 -21.91
N ASN A 137 4.05 17.76 -23.07
CA ASN A 137 3.50 18.03 -24.40
C ASN A 137 3.08 16.71 -25.07
N ALA A 138 2.48 16.77 -26.27
CA ALA A 138 2.00 15.58 -26.98
C ALA A 138 3.14 14.61 -27.31
N ASP A 139 4.27 15.13 -27.80
CA ASP A 139 5.44 14.33 -28.18
C ASP A 139 5.98 13.49 -27.01
N LEU A 140 6.02 14.06 -25.80
CA LEU A 140 6.43 13.33 -24.60
C LEU A 140 5.46 12.20 -24.25
N ILE A 141 4.15 12.43 -24.38
CA ILE A 141 3.15 11.38 -24.13
C ILE A 141 3.29 10.26 -25.16
N GLU A 142 3.44 10.58 -26.44
CA GLU A 142 3.64 9.59 -27.51
C GLU A 142 4.93 8.78 -27.30
N ASP A 143 6.03 9.42 -26.89
CA ASP A 143 7.30 8.75 -26.58
C ASP A 143 7.16 7.78 -25.39
N ILE A 144 6.47 8.19 -24.32
CA ILE A 144 6.21 7.32 -23.16
C ILE A 144 5.38 6.09 -23.58
N GLU A 145 4.34 6.30 -24.38
CA GLU A 145 3.47 5.21 -24.85
C GLU A 145 4.20 4.23 -25.78
N ALA A 146 5.01 4.76 -26.70
CA ALA A 146 5.84 3.95 -27.59
C ALA A 146 6.88 3.14 -26.82
N LYS A 147 7.57 3.75 -25.85
CA LYS A 147 8.54 3.06 -24.98
C LYS A 147 7.89 1.99 -24.14
N PHE A 148 6.69 2.22 -23.61
CA PHE A 148 5.95 1.20 -22.87
C PHE A 148 5.59 0.02 -23.77
N PHE A 149 5.03 0.29 -24.95
CA PHE A 149 4.62 -0.76 -25.90
C PHE A 149 5.80 -1.60 -26.41
N ALA A 150 6.98 -1.00 -26.53
CA ALA A 150 8.18 -1.68 -26.99
C ALA A 150 8.84 -2.61 -25.94
N ARG A 151 8.36 -2.63 -24.69
CA ARG A 151 8.89 -3.55 -23.67
C ARG A 151 8.52 -5.00 -24.00
N ASP A 152 9.44 -5.92 -23.72
CA ASP A 152 9.25 -7.37 -23.91
C ASP A 152 8.07 -7.93 -23.09
N ASP A 153 7.77 -7.32 -21.96
CA ASP A 153 6.72 -7.74 -21.02
C ASP A 153 5.40 -6.97 -21.20
N SER A 154 5.31 -6.01 -22.13
CA SER A 154 4.16 -5.11 -22.29
C SER A 154 2.84 -5.87 -22.51
N GLY A 155 2.88 -7.02 -23.19
CA GLY A 155 1.74 -7.91 -23.42
C GLY A 155 1.09 -8.44 -22.13
N ASN A 156 1.82 -8.48 -21.02
CA ASN A 156 1.26 -8.89 -19.72
C ASN A 156 0.37 -7.80 -19.09
N TYR A 157 0.54 -6.53 -19.48
CA TYR A 157 -0.16 -5.39 -18.90
C TYR A 157 -1.33 -4.90 -19.76
N LEU A 158 -1.32 -5.25 -21.04
CA LEU A 158 -2.25 -4.74 -22.04
C LEU A 158 -3.31 -5.79 -22.40
N PHE A 159 -4.48 -5.32 -22.83
CA PHE A 159 -5.44 -6.17 -23.53
C PHE A 159 -4.91 -6.53 -24.93
N PRO A 160 -5.28 -7.71 -25.48
CA PRO A 160 -4.77 -8.19 -26.77
C PRO A 160 -5.02 -7.24 -27.96
N ASP A 161 -6.04 -6.38 -27.87
CA ASP A 161 -6.41 -5.41 -28.91
C ASP A 161 -5.79 -4.01 -28.72
N SER A 162 -4.79 -3.91 -27.85
CA SER A 162 -4.02 -2.69 -27.60
C SER A 162 -3.11 -2.33 -28.78
N THR A 163 -2.94 -1.02 -29.04
CA THR A 163 -2.09 -0.52 -30.13
C THR A 163 -1.09 0.53 -29.63
N PRO A 164 0.02 0.80 -30.34
CA PRO A 164 1.00 1.80 -29.90
C PRO A 164 0.44 3.22 -29.69
N LYS A 165 -0.63 3.59 -30.40
CA LYS A 165 -1.29 4.91 -30.29
C LYS A 165 -2.58 4.87 -29.45
N GLY A 166 -2.86 3.74 -28.81
CA GLY A 166 -4.12 3.46 -28.16
C GLY A 166 -3.96 2.32 -27.17
N LEU A 167 -3.11 2.55 -26.16
CA LEU A 167 -2.84 1.57 -25.12
C LEU A 167 -4.11 1.24 -24.33
N LYS A 168 -4.47 -0.04 -24.30
CA LYS A 168 -5.59 -0.56 -23.51
C LYS A 168 -5.05 -1.40 -22.38
N PHE A 169 -4.85 -0.79 -21.22
CA PHE A 169 -4.36 -1.48 -20.03
C PHE A 169 -5.44 -2.38 -19.42
N LYS A 170 -5.01 -3.53 -18.88
CA LYS A 170 -5.83 -4.35 -17.99
C LYS A 170 -6.34 -3.49 -16.83
N LYS A 171 -7.60 -3.71 -16.45
CA LYS A 171 -8.26 -2.93 -15.40
C LYS A 171 -8.38 -3.75 -14.14
N THR A 172 -7.98 -3.14 -13.03
CA THR A 172 -8.14 -3.78 -11.73
C THR A 172 -9.57 -3.66 -11.21
N ARG A 173 -9.95 -4.57 -10.31
CA ARG A 173 -11.23 -4.53 -9.62
C ARG A 173 -11.29 -3.33 -8.68
N GLN A 174 -12.49 -2.88 -8.34
CA GLN A 174 -12.64 -1.91 -7.26
C GLN A 174 -12.30 -2.56 -5.92
N LEU A 175 -11.86 -1.76 -4.94
CA LEU A 175 -11.48 -2.27 -3.62
C LEU A 175 -12.63 -3.04 -2.93
N THR A 176 -13.88 -2.61 -3.13
CA THR A 176 -15.09 -3.32 -2.69
C THR A 176 -15.16 -4.74 -3.26
N GLN A 177 -14.95 -4.88 -4.56
CA GLN A 177 -14.95 -6.16 -5.27
C GLN A 177 -13.75 -7.03 -4.87
N MET A 178 -12.59 -6.41 -4.58
CA MET A 178 -11.43 -7.12 -4.04
C MET A 178 -11.70 -7.66 -2.64
N ALA A 179 -12.30 -6.83 -1.76
CA ALA A 179 -12.67 -7.23 -0.41
C ALA A 179 -13.72 -8.36 -0.42
N GLU A 180 -14.72 -8.28 -1.28
CA GLU A 180 -15.72 -9.34 -1.46
C GLU A 180 -15.09 -10.66 -1.96
N ALA A 181 -14.20 -10.58 -2.94
CA ALA A 181 -13.50 -11.74 -3.48
C ALA A 181 -12.53 -12.37 -2.47
N ALA A 182 -11.77 -11.56 -1.74
CA ALA A 182 -10.83 -12.01 -0.71
C ALA A 182 -11.56 -12.49 0.57
N GLY A 183 -12.76 -11.98 0.82
CA GLY A 183 -13.52 -12.18 2.04
C GLY A 183 -14.62 -13.25 1.94
N SER A 184 -14.77 -13.95 0.81
CA SER A 184 -15.91 -14.86 0.63
C SER A 184 -15.85 -16.06 1.60
N LYS A 185 -16.55 -15.90 2.74
CA LYS A 185 -17.05 -16.86 3.75
C LYS A 185 -16.28 -17.14 5.04
N THR A 186 -15.02 -16.74 5.26
CA THR A 186 -14.31 -17.07 6.53
C THR A 186 -13.21 -16.10 6.99
N ASN A 187 -12.95 -15.00 6.29
CA ASN A 187 -11.83 -14.11 6.62
C ASN A 187 -12.30 -12.81 7.29
N ASP A 188 -12.60 -12.88 8.58
CA ASP A 188 -13.04 -11.74 9.41
C ASP A 188 -12.08 -10.55 9.34
N ASP A 189 -10.79 -10.80 9.09
CA ASP A 189 -9.77 -9.76 9.00
C ASP A 189 -9.98 -8.82 7.79
N VAL A 190 -10.41 -9.34 6.63
CA VAL A 190 -10.65 -8.51 5.43
C VAL A 190 -11.89 -7.64 5.62
N GLY A 191 -12.97 -8.21 6.18
CA GLY A 191 -14.18 -7.45 6.50
C GLY A 191 -13.90 -6.32 7.50
N ARG A 192 -13.09 -6.61 8.52
CA ARG A 192 -12.66 -5.63 9.52
C ARG A 192 -11.77 -4.54 8.92
N ALA A 193 -10.80 -4.90 8.08
CA ALA A 193 -9.97 -3.93 7.37
C ALA A 193 -10.80 -3.03 6.44
N PHE A 194 -11.79 -3.59 5.73
CA PHE A 194 -12.69 -2.82 4.87
C PHE A 194 -13.57 -1.84 5.66
N TYR A 195 -14.03 -2.23 6.86
CA TYR A 195 -14.73 -1.32 7.76
C TYR A 195 -13.86 -0.12 8.17
N PHE A 196 -12.61 -0.37 8.62
CA PHE A 196 -11.69 0.71 8.99
C PHE A 196 -11.26 1.56 7.80
N TRP A 197 -11.12 0.96 6.63
CA TRP A 197 -10.90 1.70 5.38
C TRP A 197 -12.02 2.71 5.12
N GLY A 198 -13.28 2.32 5.34
CA GLY A 198 -14.43 3.21 5.21
C GLY A 198 -14.39 4.38 6.20
N ILE A 199 -14.08 4.10 7.48
CA ILE A 199 -13.89 5.13 8.51
C ILE A 199 -12.79 6.12 8.08
N TRP A 200 -11.59 5.62 7.77
CA TRP A 200 -10.46 6.48 7.43
C TRP A 200 -10.63 7.22 6.11
N SER A 201 -11.37 6.67 5.15
CA SER A 201 -11.73 7.39 3.91
C SER A 201 -12.56 8.64 4.19
N GLY A 202 -13.37 8.65 5.25
CA GLY A 202 -14.07 9.85 5.71
C GLY A 202 -13.13 10.99 6.12
N TYR A 203 -11.91 10.68 6.56
CA TYR A 203 -10.93 11.67 7.04
C TYR A 203 -10.00 12.22 5.95
N VAL A 204 -10.09 11.71 4.72
CA VAL A 204 -9.22 12.15 3.60
C VAL A 204 -9.68 13.49 3.01
N HIS A 205 -10.95 13.84 3.16
CA HIS A 205 -11.52 15.08 2.62
C HIS A 205 -11.86 16.07 3.74
N TYR A 206 -11.44 17.33 3.55
CA TYR A 206 -11.82 18.40 4.45
C TYR A 206 -13.31 18.74 4.27
N SER A 207 -14.04 18.73 5.38
CA SER A 207 -15.36 19.32 5.53
C SER A 207 -15.53 19.74 7.00
N PRO A 208 -16.42 20.71 7.31
CA PRO A 208 -16.76 21.02 8.69
C PRO A 208 -17.22 19.77 9.48
N SER A 209 -17.92 18.86 8.81
CA SER A 209 -18.35 17.58 9.38
C SER A 209 -17.18 16.66 9.74
N THR A 210 -16.17 16.54 8.88
CA THR A 210 -15.00 15.68 9.14
C THR A 210 -14.10 16.24 10.23
N PHE A 211 -13.96 17.57 10.31
CA PHE A 211 -13.30 18.22 11.43
C PHE A 211 -14.06 17.99 12.76
N GLY A 212 -15.39 18.09 12.75
CA GLY A 212 -16.23 17.77 13.90
C GLY A 212 -16.06 16.32 14.35
N MET A 213 -16.15 15.35 13.42
CA MET A 213 -15.94 13.93 13.71
C MET A 213 -14.56 13.66 14.31
N GLU A 214 -13.50 14.30 13.79
CA GLU A 214 -12.15 14.15 14.34
C GLU A 214 -12.08 14.62 15.80
N MET A 215 -12.71 15.75 16.14
CA MET A 215 -12.74 16.26 17.53
C MET A 215 -13.54 15.37 18.49
N TYR A 216 -14.67 14.81 18.04
CA TYR A 216 -15.46 13.87 18.84
C TYR A 216 -14.73 12.54 19.05
N ASP A 217 -14.18 11.96 17.98
CA ASP A 217 -13.46 10.69 18.04
C ASP A 217 -12.17 10.81 18.87
N GLN A 218 -11.49 11.96 18.85
CA GLN A 218 -10.31 12.21 19.69
C GLN A 218 -10.63 12.37 21.17
N ALA A 219 -11.86 12.72 21.53
CA ALA A 219 -12.28 12.79 22.93
C ALA A 219 -12.46 11.39 23.55
N ASP A 220 -12.62 10.35 22.73
CA ASP A 220 -12.70 8.95 23.15
C ASP A 220 -11.35 8.24 22.99
N ALA A 221 -10.56 8.27 24.07
CA ALA A 221 -9.23 7.67 24.08
C ALA A 221 -9.23 6.15 23.82
N GLU A 222 -10.29 5.44 24.20
CA GLU A 222 -10.40 3.99 23.99
C GLU A 222 -10.60 3.67 22.50
N ASN A 223 -11.49 4.40 21.83
CA ASN A 223 -11.73 4.28 20.39
C ASN A 223 -10.48 4.62 19.57
N VAL A 224 -9.75 5.68 19.94
CA VAL A 224 -8.46 6.03 19.32
C VAL A 224 -7.45 4.91 19.46
N ASN A 225 -7.27 4.37 20.67
CA ASN A 225 -6.31 3.30 20.92
C ASN A 225 -6.67 2.03 20.12
N ASN A 226 -7.94 1.65 20.07
CA ASN A 226 -8.40 0.51 19.29
C ASN A 226 -8.12 0.69 17.79
N ARG A 227 -8.34 1.89 17.23
CA ARG A 227 -8.01 2.19 15.83
C ARG A 227 -6.51 2.10 15.54
N LEU A 228 -5.68 2.60 16.45
CA LEU A 228 -4.22 2.52 16.33
C LEU A 228 -3.71 1.07 16.41
N GLN A 229 -4.30 0.25 17.29
CA GLN A 229 -3.97 -1.16 17.36
C GLN A 229 -4.29 -1.88 16.04
N GLU A 230 -5.49 -1.63 15.49
CA GLU A 230 -5.90 -2.24 14.22
C GLU A 230 -5.01 -1.82 13.06
N LEU A 231 -4.64 -0.54 13.02
CA LEU A 231 -3.69 -0.02 12.06
C LEU A 231 -2.38 -0.82 12.09
N PHE A 232 -1.81 -1.00 13.27
CA PHE A 232 -0.50 -1.61 13.42
C PHE A 232 -0.56 -3.13 13.22
N ILE A 233 -1.63 -3.80 13.65
CA ILE A 233 -1.84 -5.23 13.41
C ILE A 233 -1.87 -5.50 11.90
N ASN A 234 -2.60 -4.71 11.13
CA ASN A 234 -2.68 -4.89 9.68
C ASN A 234 -1.37 -4.52 8.98
N LEU A 235 -0.66 -3.47 9.43
CA LEU A 235 0.68 -3.15 8.94
C LEU A 235 1.66 -4.30 9.15
N TRP A 236 1.67 -4.89 10.34
CA TRP A 236 2.50 -6.03 10.65
C TRP A 236 2.16 -7.26 9.80
N ARG A 237 0.86 -7.52 9.60
CA ARG A 237 0.40 -8.62 8.74
C ARG A 237 0.91 -8.45 7.32
N ILE A 238 0.91 -7.24 6.76
CA ILE A 238 1.51 -6.98 5.44
C ILE A 238 2.98 -7.39 5.43
N ILE A 239 3.76 -6.96 6.43
CA ILE A 239 5.18 -7.31 6.56
C ILE A 239 5.35 -8.84 6.64
N CYS A 240 4.59 -9.52 7.50
CA CYS A 240 4.68 -10.96 7.65
C CYS A 240 4.36 -11.71 6.37
N GLU A 241 3.28 -11.37 5.68
CA GLU A 241 2.87 -12.04 4.44
C GLU A 241 3.90 -11.82 3.33
N ALA A 242 4.44 -10.60 3.21
CA ALA A 242 5.53 -10.33 2.28
C ALA A 242 6.76 -11.20 2.57
N LEU A 243 7.16 -11.29 3.85
CA LEU A 243 8.30 -12.14 4.24
C LEU A 243 8.01 -13.64 4.08
N LYS A 244 6.77 -14.09 4.31
CA LYS A 244 6.36 -15.49 4.08
C LYS A 244 6.54 -15.89 2.61
N ASN A 245 6.18 -15.04 1.65
CA ASN A 245 6.41 -15.31 0.23
C ASN A 245 7.90 -15.62 -0.04
N PHE A 246 8.82 -14.82 0.48
CA PHE A 246 10.25 -15.05 0.27
C PHE A 246 10.81 -16.23 1.06
N MET A 247 10.50 -16.33 2.35
CA MET A 247 11.11 -17.33 3.24
C MET A 247 10.54 -18.73 3.04
N VAL A 248 9.22 -18.84 2.83
CA VAL A 248 8.53 -20.13 2.75
C VAL A 248 8.41 -20.56 1.30
N GLU A 249 7.86 -19.70 0.43
CA GLU A 249 7.56 -20.09 -0.95
C GLU A 249 8.83 -20.08 -1.81
N LYS A 250 9.65 -19.02 -1.71
CA LYS A 250 10.93 -18.90 -2.44
C LYS A 250 12.13 -19.51 -1.68
N LYS A 251 11.92 -20.01 -0.46
CA LYS A 251 12.93 -20.69 0.37
C LYS A 251 14.20 -19.87 0.63
N ILE A 252 14.08 -18.54 0.69
CA ILE A 252 15.20 -17.64 0.98
C ILE A 252 15.44 -17.62 2.49
N GLN A 253 16.69 -17.86 2.88
CA GLN A 253 17.08 -17.78 4.29
C GLN A 253 17.41 -16.33 4.65
N LEU A 254 16.58 -15.74 5.51
CA LEU A 254 16.82 -14.40 6.04
C LEU A 254 17.48 -14.46 7.41
N LYS A 255 18.48 -13.60 7.61
CA LYS A 255 18.98 -13.28 8.95
C LYS A 255 18.04 -12.25 9.56
N VAL A 256 17.05 -12.74 10.31
CA VAL A 256 16.05 -11.87 10.91
C VAL A 256 16.58 -11.31 12.23
N PRO A 257 16.44 -10.00 12.51
CA PRO A 257 16.91 -9.40 13.75
C PRO A 257 16.33 -10.09 14.99
N GLU A 258 17.07 -10.13 16.11
CA GLU A 258 16.63 -10.79 17.34
C GLU A 258 15.29 -10.26 17.86
N ILE A 259 15.01 -8.98 17.62
CA ILE A 259 13.74 -8.34 17.95
C ILE A 259 12.54 -9.07 17.31
N TRP A 260 12.69 -9.72 16.16
CA TRP A 260 11.65 -10.56 15.56
C TRP A 260 11.16 -11.67 16.49
N ARG A 261 12.04 -12.25 17.33
CA ARG A 261 11.65 -13.27 18.30
C ARG A 261 10.67 -12.73 19.35
N SER A 262 10.74 -11.44 19.66
CA SER A 262 9.78 -10.75 20.53
C SER A 262 8.44 -10.44 19.84
N PHE A 263 8.41 -10.48 18.50
CA PHE A 263 7.23 -10.27 17.67
C PHE A 263 6.59 -11.58 17.16
N GLN A 264 7.02 -12.75 17.63
CA GLN A 264 6.48 -14.05 17.20
C GLN A 264 4.94 -14.07 17.24
N PHE A 265 4.33 -14.10 16.05
CA PHE A 265 3.02 -14.67 15.85
C PHE A 265 3.24 -16.14 15.51
N ASP A 266 2.41 -17.03 16.06
CA ASP A 266 2.27 -18.37 15.49
C ASP A 266 1.96 -18.19 14.00
N VAL A 267 2.88 -18.63 13.15
CA VAL A 267 2.79 -18.55 11.68
C VAL A 267 1.81 -19.56 11.15
#